data_AF-A0A8J7TBQ8-F1
#
_entry.id   AF-A0A8J7TBQ8-F1
#
_cell.length_a   1.000
_cell.length_b   1.000
_cell.length_c   1.000
_cell.angle_alpha   90.00
_cell.angle_beta   90.00
_cell.angle_gamma   90.00
#
_symmetry.space_group_name_H-M   'P 1'
#
loop_
_entity.id
_entity.type
_entity.pdbx_description
1 polymer ?
#
loop_
_entity_poly.entity_id
_entity_poly.type
_entity_poly.pdbx_seq_one_letter_code
_entity_poly.pdbx_strand_id
1 'polypeptide(L)'
;MTGTYSGQFVMEGFLNLRWSRFARVLLTRSIAITPTLLVAIFQDVQHLTGMNDFLNVLQSLQLPFALIPILTFTSLTSVMSDFTNGLAWKIGGGLLILVVCAINMYFVVVYVAGLGSVLLYVLAALLSVAYLVFVGYLAWQCLIVLGVKCLDVGSRVRNMPGVLIEEPSESDA
;
A
#
# COMPACT_ATOMS: atom_id res chain seq x y z
N MET A 1 0.27 6.75 19.64
CA MET A 1 -1.20 6.65 19.66
C MET A 1 -1.78 6.17 18.32
N THR A 2 -1.21 6.55 17.17
CA THR A 2 -1.64 6.09 15.84
C THR A 2 -1.53 4.56 15.66
N GLY A 3 -0.42 3.95 16.08
CA GLY A 3 -0.22 2.50 15.97
C GLY A 3 -1.25 1.65 16.72
N THR A 4 -1.74 2.11 17.89
CA THR A 4 -2.76 1.41 18.67
C THR A 4 -4.13 1.42 18.03
N TYR A 5 -4.51 2.55 17.41
CA TYR A 5 -5.79 2.67 16.70
C TYR A 5 -5.72 1.96 15.34
N SER A 6 -4.64 2.14 14.58
CA SER A 6 -4.44 1.42 13.31
C SER A 6 -4.46 -0.11 13.52
N GLY A 7 -3.76 -0.61 14.54
CA GLY A 7 -3.80 -2.02 14.89
C GLY A 7 -5.19 -2.51 15.35
N GLN A 8 -6.03 -1.63 15.89
CA GLN A 8 -7.42 -1.96 16.21
C GLN A 8 -8.24 -2.24 14.96
N PHE A 9 -8.20 -1.32 13.99
CA PHE A 9 -8.94 -1.46 12.74
C PHE A 9 -8.49 -2.68 11.94
N VAL A 10 -7.19 -2.96 11.91
CA VAL A 10 -6.66 -4.15 11.24
C VAL A 10 -7.08 -5.43 11.97
N MET A 11 -6.96 -5.51 13.30
CA MET A 11 -7.34 -6.72 14.04
C MET A 11 -8.85 -7.00 14.02
N GLU A 12 -9.69 -5.98 14.17
CA GLU A 12 -11.15 -6.15 14.10
C GLU A 12 -11.62 -6.40 12.66
N GLY A 13 -10.99 -5.75 11.67
CA GLY A 13 -11.34 -5.90 10.26
C GLY A 13 -10.91 -7.22 9.64
N PHE A 14 -9.67 -7.67 9.88
CA PHE A 14 -9.13 -8.88 9.23
C PHE A 14 -9.29 -10.16 10.06
N LEU A 15 -9.20 -10.09 11.40
CA LEU A 15 -9.22 -11.26 12.27
C LEU A 15 -10.47 -11.37 13.16
N ASN A 16 -11.34 -10.36 13.16
CA ASN A 16 -12.51 -10.24 14.05
C ASN A 16 -12.19 -10.55 15.53
N LEU A 17 -10.98 -10.19 15.98
CA LEU A 17 -10.48 -10.44 17.33
C LEU A 17 -10.70 -9.22 18.22
N ARG A 18 -11.62 -9.33 19.19
CA ARG A 18 -11.93 -8.27 20.15
C ARG A 18 -11.06 -8.43 21.40
N TRP A 19 -9.94 -7.71 21.43
CA TRP A 19 -8.98 -7.74 22.54
C TRP A 19 -9.00 -6.45 23.37
N SER A 20 -8.66 -6.56 24.66
CA SER A 20 -8.51 -5.40 25.55
C SER A 20 -7.43 -4.44 25.05
N ARG A 21 -7.69 -3.13 25.14
CA ARG A 21 -6.75 -2.06 24.74
C ARG A 21 -5.39 -2.20 25.43
N PHE A 22 -5.36 -2.59 26.70
CA PHE A 22 -4.12 -2.78 27.45
C PHE A 22 -3.31 -3.99 26.98
N ALA A 23 -3.98 -5.12 26.71
CA ALA A 23 -3.32 -6.33 26.22
C ALA A 23 -2.64 -6.09 24.87
N ARG A 24 -3.31 -5.39 23.94
CA ARG A 24 -2.74 -5.05 22.63
C ARG A 24 -1.52 -4.15 22.76
N VAL A 25 -1.56 -3.13 23.63
CA VAL A 25 -0.45 -2.22 23.85
C VAL A 25 0.75 -2.95 24.43
N LEU A 26 0.55 -3.74 25.49
CA LEU A 26 1.64 -4.47 26.13
C LEU A 26 2.29 -5.48 25.19
N LEU A 27 1.51 -6.19 24.37
CA LEU A 27 2.04 -7.16 23.42
C LEU A 27 2.86 -6.48 22.32
N THR A 28 2.31 -5.46 21.66
CA THR A 28 3.02 -4.76 20.57
C THR A 28 4.26 -4.02 21.06
N ARG A 29 4.21 -3.46 22.29
CA ARG A 29 5.36 -2.81 22.94
C ARG A 29 6.43 -3.82 23.34
N SER A 30 6.05 -4.96 23.92
CA SER A 30 7.01 -6.00 24.28
C SER A 30 7.72 -6.54 23.04
N ILE A 31 6.99 -6.94 21.99
CA ILE A 31 7.59 -7.42 20.74
C ILE A 31 8.52 -6.38 20.12
N ALA A 32 8.16 -5.10 20.13
CA ALA A 32 9.02 -4.04 19.58
C ALA A 32 10.28 -3.77 20.43
N ILE A 33 10.19 -3.89 21.76
CA ILE A 33 11.31 -3.62 22.66
C ILE A 33 12.26 -4.82 22.74
N THR A 34 11.75 -6.05 22.66
CA THR A 34 12.55 -7.28 22.75
C THR A 34 13.79 -7.31 21.84
N PRO A 35 13.72 -7.05 20.52
CA PRO A 35 14.91 -7.08 19.66
C PRO A 35 15.91 -6.00 20.04
N THR A 36 15.46 -4.80 20.36
CA THR A 36 16.33 -3.69 20.81
C THR A 36 17.01 -4.01 22.14
N LEU A 37 16.29 -4.60 23.09
CA LEU A 37 16.82 -5.03 24.37
C LEU A 37 17.86 -6.14 24.20
N LEU A 38 17.58 -7.11 23.32
CA LEU A 38 18.49 -8.21 23.02
C LEU A 38 19.79 -7.69 22.37
N VAL A 39 19.69 -6.81 21.37
CA VAL A 39 20.89 -6.19 20.77
C VAL A 39 21.66 -5.37 21.81
N ALA A 40 20.99 -4.59 22.65
CA ALA A 40 21.65 -3.78 23.68
C ALA A 40 22.39 -4.60 24.75
N ILE A 41 21.93 -5.82 25.05
CA ILE A 41 22.57 -6.70 26.03
C ILE A 41 23.73 -7.50 25.41
N PHE A 42 23.65 -7.86 24.12
CA PHE A 42 24.57 -8.81 23.50
C PHE A 42 25.56 -8.21 22.46
N GLN A 43 25.38 -6.97 21.99
CA GLN A 43 26.14 -6.41 20.85
C GLN A 43 26.49 -4.92 20.98
N ASP A 44 27.62 -4.51 20.38
CA ASP A 44 28.08 -3.12 20.28
C ASP A 44 27.21 -2.24 19.34
N VAL A 45 27.28 -0.92 19.56
CA VAL A 45 26.46 0.16 18.96
C VAL A 45 26.34 0.09 17.42
N GLN A 46 27.31 -0.50 16.72
CA GLN A 46 27.27 -0.64 15.25
C GLN A 46 26.16 -1.58 14.74
N HIS A 47 25.69 -2.52 15.55
CA HIS A 47 24.57 -3.41 15.19
C HIS A 47 23.20 -2.74 15.30
N LEU A 48 23.09 -1.58 15.98
CA LEU A 48 21.84 -0.81 16.05
C LEU A 48 21.50 -0.15 14.71
N THR A 49 22.51 0.32 13.97
CA THR A 49 22.33 0.88 12.62
C THR A 49 21.83 -0.20 11.65
N GLY A 50 22.42 -1.39 11.69
CA GLY A 50 21.97 -2.53 10.89
C GLY A 50 20.54 -2.99 11.23
N MET A 51 20.13 -2.89 12.51
CA MET A 51 18.76 -3.20 12.91
C MET A 51 17.76 -2.17 12.35
N ASN A 52 18.10 -0.89 12.37
CA ASN A 52 17.27 0.15 11.77
C ASN A 52 17.13 -0.05 10.25
N ASP A 53 18.23 -0.35 9.56
CA ASP A 53 18.20 -0.64 8.13
C ASP A 53 17.33 -1.86 7.83
N PHE A 54 17.42 -2.91 8.65
CA PHE A 54 16.58 -4.09 8.53
C PHE A 54 15.08 -3.77 8.69
N LEU A 55 14.73 -2.97 9.71
CA LEU A 55 13.35 -2.54 9.93
C LEU A 55 12.84 -1.69 8.76
N ASN A 56 13.67 -0.86 8.16
CA ASN A 56 13.33 -0.10 6.96
C ASN A 56 13.08 -1.02 5.75
N VAL A 57 13.82 -2.13 5.59
CA VAL A 57 13.47 -3.16 4.57
C VAL A 57 12.08 -3.69 4.84
N LEU A 58 11.83 -4.13 6.06
CA LEU A 58 10.58 -4.79 6.39
C LEU A 58 9.39 -3.85 6.19
N GLN A 59 9.56 -2.57 6.48
CA GLN A 59 8.56 -1.54 6.23
C GLN A 59 8.34 -1.31 4.74
N SER A 60 9.39 -1.20 3.94
CA SER A 60 9.24 -1.01 2.49
C SER A 60 8.48 -2.18 1.86
N LEU A 61 8.74 -3.42 2.30
CA LEU A 61 8.06 -4.63 1.82
C LEU A 61 6.55 -4.62 2.15
N GLN A 62 6.14 -3.92 3.20
CA GLN A 62 4.73 -3.80 3.60
C GLN A 62 3.95 -2.77 2.78
N LEU A 63 4.62 -1.73 2.28
CA LEU A 63 4.00 -0.62 1.54
C LEU A 63 3.13 -1.06 0.35
N PRO A 64 3.60 -1.94 -0.58
CA PRO A 64 2.77 -2.32 -1.73
C PRO A 64 1.48 -3.04 -1.31
N PHE A 65 1.52 -3.83 -0.23
CA PHE A 65 0.33 -4.53 0.28
C PHE A 65 -0.73 -3.58 0.84
N ALA A 66 -0.33 -2.44 1.39
CA ALA A 66 -1.28 -1.42 1.83
C ALA A 66 -1.78 -0.56 0.65
N LEU A 67 -0.88 -0.17 -0.25
CA LEU A 67 -1.20 0.75 -1.35
C LEU A 67 -2.14 0.14 -2.40
N ILE A 68 -1.95 -1.14 -2.76
CA ILE A 68 -2.73 -1.79 -3.82
C ILE A 68 -4.24 -1.88 -3.49
N PRO A 69 -4.66 -2.36 -2.30
CA PRO A 69 -6.07 -2.36 -1.90
C PRO A 69 -6.64 -0.95 -1.78
N ILE A 70 -5.88 0.00 -1.21
CA ILE A 70 -6.34 1.39 -1.05
C ILE A 70 -6.62 2.03 -2.41
N LEU A 71 -5.71 1.89 -3.37
CA LEU A 71 -5.90 2.38 -4.73
C LEU A 71 -7.07 1.70 -5.43
N THR A 72 -7.26 0.40 -5.19
CA THR A 72 -8.39 -0.36 -5.71
C THR A 72 -9.72 0.16 -5.15
N PHE A 73 -9.82 0.32 -3.83
CA PHE A 73 -11.03 0.83 -3.16
C PHE A 73 -11.35 2.28 -3.53
N THR A 74 -10.35 3.14 -3.60
CA THR A 74 -10.54 4.55 -4.02
C THR A 74 -10.87 4.69 -5.51
N SER A 75 -10.55 3.68 -6.33
CA SER A 75 -10.93 3.62 -7.75
C SER A 75 -12.31 2.99 -8.00
N LEU A 76 -12.96 2.41 -6.99
CA LEU A 76 -14.26 1.75 -7.14
C LEU A 76 -15.39 2.77 -7.08
N THR A 77 -16.08 2.98 -8.21
CA THR A 77 -17.28 3.83 -8.30
C THR A 77 -18.39 3.37 -7.34
N SER A 78 -18.47 2.06 -7.07
CA SER A 78 -19.45 1.50 -6.14
C SER A 78 -19.23 1.89 -4.68
N VAL A 79 -18.01 2.27 -4.27
CA VAL A 79 -17.68 2.63 -2.89
C VAL A 79 -17.58 4.15 -2.73
N MET A 80 -17.07 4.85 -3.75
CA MET A 80 -16.77 6.29 -3.70
C MET A 80 -17.80 7.19 -4.41
N SER A 81 -18.76 6.61 -5.13
CA SER A 81 -19.82 7.31 -5.90
C SER A 81 -19.29 8.50 -6.71
N ASP A 82 -19.69 9.74 -6.41
CA ASP A 82 -19.31 10.93 -7.17
C ASP A 82 -17.87 11.42 -6.90
N PHE A 83 -17.18 10.88 -5.89
CA PHE A 83 -15.78 11.19 -5.57
C PHE A 83 -14.79 10.17 -6.17
N THR A 84 -15.18 9.47 -7.23
CA THR A 84 -14.32 8.44 -7.82
C THR A 84 -13.06 9.05 -8.43
N ASN A 85 -11.91 8.45 -8.15
CA ASN A 85 -10.63 8.89 -8.70
C ASN A 85 -10.62 8.80 -10.24
N GLY A 86 -10.29 9.92 -10.88
CA GLY A 86 -10.15 10.01 -12.33
C GLY A 86 -8.99 9.17 -12.87
N LEU A 87 -8.95 8.95 -14.19
CA LEU A 87 -7.94 8.13 -14.87
C LEU A 87 -6.49 8.59 -14.58
N ALA A 88 -6.29 9.89 -14.33
CA ALA A 88 -4.99 10.44 -13.93
C ALA A 88 -4.49 9.86 -12.59
N TRP A 89 -5.37 9.73 -11.60
CA TRP A 89 -5.03 9.12 -10.30
C TRP A 89 -4.85 7.60 -10.41
N LYS A 90 -5.52 6.95 -11.36
CA LYS A 90 -5.30 5.53 -11.66
C LYS A 90 -3.90 5.29 -12.24
N ILE A 91 -3.50 6.10 -13.23
CA ILE A 91 -2.16 6.04 -13.84
C ILE A 91 -1.11 6.44 -12.80
N GLY A 92 -1.35 7.50 -12.03
CA GLY A 92 -0.46 7.94 -10.95
C GLY A 92 -0.31 6.88 -9.86
N GLY A 93 -1.38 6.21 -9.46
CA GLY A 93 -1.35 5.10 -8.51
C GLY A 93 -0.59 3.88 -9.05
N GLY A 94 -0.79 3.53 -10.32
CA GLY A 94 -0.02 2.47 -10.99
C GLY A 94 1.47 2.80 -11.06
N LEU A 95 1.82 4.04 -11.41
CA LEU A 95 3.21 4.51 -11.41
C LEU A 95 3.81 4.49 -9.99
N LEU A 96 3.06 4.92 -8.98
CA LEU A 96 3.48 4.88 -7.59
C LEU A 96 3.77 3.45 -7.13
N ILE A 97 2.88 2.50 -7.43
CA ILE A 97 3.09 1.07 -7.12
C ILE A 97 4.37 0.58 -7.81
N LEU A 98 4.56 0.91 -9.09
CA LEU A 98 5.74 0.50 -9.85
C LEU A 98 7.03 1.04 -9.22
N VAL A 99 7.05 2.33 -8.85
CA VAL A 99 8.20 2.97 -8.17
C VAL A 99 8.47 2.31 -6.82
N VAL A 100 7.44 2.08 -6.01
CA VAL A 100 7.58 1.41 -4.70
C VAL A 100 8.11 -0.01 -4.88
N CYS A 101 7.65 -0.75 -5.89
CA CYS A 101 8.16 -2.10 -6.20
C CYS A 101 9.64 -2.06 -6.62
N ALA A 102 10.04 -1.08 -7.44
CA ALA A 102 11.42 -0.92 -7.87
C ALA A 102 12.36 -0.61 -6.69
N ILE A 103 11.95 0.30 -5.79
CA ILE A 103 12.72 0.64 -4.58
C ILE A 103 12.86 -0.58 -3.66
N ASN A 104 11.75 -1.31 -3.46
CA ASN A 104 11.75 -2.54 -2.68
C ASN A 104 12.74 -3.59 -3.22
N MET A 105 12.75 -3.78 -4.54
CA MET A 105 13.64 -4.72 -5.20
C MET A 105 15.10 -4.33 -5.02
N TYR A 106 15.44 -3.06 -5.21
CA TYR A 106 16.80 -2.55 -4.98
C TYR A 106 17.27 -2.83 -3.56
N PHE A 107 16.42 -2.55 -2.56
CA PHE A 107 16.78 -2.75 -1.16
C PHE A 107 17.10 -4.23 -0.86
N VAL A 108 16.25 -5.15 -1.33
CA VAL A 108 16.44 -6.59 -1.12
C VAL A 108 17.79 -7.06 -1.69
N VAL A 109 18.15 -6.60 -2.90
CA VAL A 109 19.43 -6.95 -3.53
C VAL A 109 20.63 -6.47 -2.69
N VAL A 110 20.59 -5.22 -2.20
CA VAL A 110 21.67 -4.66 -1.37
C VAL A 110 21.81 -5.41 -0.05
N TYR A 111 20.70 -5.74 0.60
CA TYR A 111 20.73 -6.46 1.88
C TYR A 111 21.26 -7.89 1.75
N VAL A 112 20.84 -8.61 0.70
CA VAL A 112 21.30 -9.97 0.42
C VAL A 112 22.78 -10.01 0.05
N ALA A 113 23.30 -9.00 -0.65
CA ALA A 113 24.71 -8.91 -1.00
C ALA A 113 25.63 -8.77 0.23
N GLY A 114 25.13 -8.24 1.36
CA GLY A 114 25.92 -8.02 2.58
C GLY A 114 26.13 -9.25 3.47
N LEU A 115 25.38 -10.35 3.28
CA LEU A 115 25.32 -11.47 4.24
C LEU A 115 26.36 -12.59 4.04
N GLY A 116 27.14 -12.57 2.94
CA GLY A 116 28.35 -13.39 2.73
C GLY A 116 28.22 -14.93 2.79
N SER A 117 27.03 -15.47 3.05
CA SER A 117 26.79 -16.91 3.29
C SER A 117 25.89 -17.49 2.20
N VAL A 118 26.37 -18.54 1.52
CA VAL A 118 25.72 -19.12 0.33
C VAL A 118 24.32 -19.66 0.64
N LEU A 119 24.12 -20.27 1.80
CA LEU A 119 22.81 -20.82 2.20
C LEU A 119 21.77 -19.71 2.42
N LEU A 120 22.14 -18.62 3.12
CA LEU A 120 21.25 -17.47 3.31
C LEU A 120 20.98 -16.77 1.97
N TYR A 121 21.97 -16.70 1.08
CA TYR A 121 21.79 -16.15 -0.26
C TYR A 121 20.76 -16.95 -1.06
N VAL A 122 20.85 -18.28 -1.08
CA VAL A 122 19.88 -19.15 -1.80
C VAL A 122 18.48 -19.01 -1.20
N LEU A 123 18.36 -19.03 0.14
CA LEU A 123 17.07 -18.90 0.81
C LEU A 123 16.45 -17.51 0.57
N ALA A 124 17.25 -16.44 0.67
CA ALA A 124 16.80 -15.08 0.45
C ALA A 124 16.44 -14.82 -1.02
N ALA A 125 17.17 -15.41 -1.97
CA ALA A 125 16.84 -15.35 -3.40
C ALA A 125 15.52 -16.07 -3.69
N LEU A 126 15.28 -17.23 -3.10
CA LEU A 126 14.02 -17.95 -3.25
C LEU A 126 12.85 -17.13 -2.66
N LEU A 127 13.05 -16.55 -1.48
CA LEU A 127 12.05 -15.71 -0.83
C LEU A 127 11.78 -14.42 -1.61
N SER A 128 12.82 -13.80 -2.19
CA SER A 128 12.67 -12.59 -3.00
C SER A 128 11.95 -12.88 -4.31
N VAL A 129 12.23 -14.01 -4.96
CA VAL A 129 11.50 -14.45 -6.16
C VAL A 129 10.02 -14.70 -5.82
N ALA A 130 9.73 -15.41 -4.73
CA ALA A 130 8.36 -15.63 -4.28
C ALA A 130 7.64 -14.30 -4.01
N TYR A 131 8.32 -13.35 -3.35
CA TYR A 131 7.80 -12.01 -3.09
C TYR A 131 7.55 -11.23 -4.39
N LEU A 132 8.48 -11.26 -5.35
CA LEU A 132 8.32 -10.59 -6.64
C LEU A 132 7.15 -11.16 -7.44
N VAL A 133 6.99 -12.47 -7.47
CA VAL A 133 5.86 -13.13 -8.12
C VAL A 133 4.55 -12.69 -7.46
N PHE A 134 4.52 -12.64 -6.14
CA PHE A 134 3.34 -12.21 -5.39
C PHE A 134 3.00 -10.73 -5.63
N VAL A 135 3.99 -9.84 -5.56
CA VAL A 135 3.81 -8.41 -5.82
C VAL A 135 3.44 -8.15 -7.27
N GLY A 136 4.08 -8.84 -8.22
CA GLY A 136 3.73 -8.78 -9.64
C GLY A 136 2.30 -9.25 -9.90
N TYR A 137 1.86 -10.32 -9.23
CA TYR A 137 0.47 -10.78 -9.27
C TYR A 137 -0.49 -9.72 -8.72
N LEU A 138 -0.18 -9.08 -7.59
CA LEU A 138 -1.02 -8.02 -7.03
C LEU A 138 -1.04 -6.77 -7.90
N ALA A 139 0.09 -6.39 -8.50
CA ALA A 139 0.18 -5.27 -9.43
C ALA A 139 -0.63 -5.56 -10.71
N TRP A 140 -0.57 -6.78 -11.22
CA TRP A 140 -1.38 -7.24 -12.35
C TRP A 140 -2.89 -7.18 -12.04
N GLN A 141 -3.30 -7.71 -10.89
CA GLN A 141 -4.69 -7.61 -10.42
C GLN A 141 -5.12 -6.15 -10.25
N CYS A 142 -4.26 -5.30 -9.70
CA CYS A 142 -4.51 -3.86 -9.60
C CYS A 142 -4.71 -3.23 -10.99
N LEU A 143 -3.88 -3.59 -11.97
CA LEU A 143 -3.98 -3.10 -13.35
C LEU A 143 -5.30 -3.51 -14.02
N ILE A 144 -5.74 -4.76 -13.79
CA ILE A 144 -7.04 -5.27 -14.26
C ILE A 144 -8.19 -4.49 -13.63
N VAL A 145 -8.17 -4.31 -12.30
CA VAL A 145 -9.25 -3.64 -11.56
C VAL A 145 -9.30 -2.14 -11.85
N LEU A 146 -8.14 -1.49 -11.99
CA LEU A 146 -8.07 -0.11 -12.45
C LEU A 146 -8.64 0.05 -13.85
N GLY A 147 -8.70 -1.04 -14.62
CA GLY A 147 -9.38 -1.12 -15.89
C GLY A 147 -8.82 -0.02 -16.77
N VAL A 148 -7.58 -0.19 -17.24
CA VAL A 148 -6.97 0.68 -18.25
C VAL A 148 -7.74 0.49 -19.57
N LYS A 149 -8.98 0.97 -19.58
CA LYS A 149 -9.72 1.46 -20.74
C LYS A 149 -9.09 2.81 -21.09
N CYS A 150 -7.81 2.83 -21.41
CA CYS A 150 -7.16 4.02 -21.98
C CYS A 150 -7.64 4.21 -23.43
N LEU A 151 -8.96 4.27 -23.61
CA LEU A 151 -9.70 4.49 -24.85
C LEU A 151 -11.19 4.73 -24.59
N ASP A 152 -11.55 5.39 -23.48
CA ASP A 152 -12.86 6.06 -23.40
C ASP A 152 -12.69 7.55 -23.10
N VAL A 153 -11.88 8.19 -23.94
CA VAL A 153 -11.99 9.61 -24.27
C VAL A 153 -13.11 9.79 -25.31
N GLY A 154 -14.20 9.01 -25.24
CA GLY A 154 -15.30 9.04 -26.18
C GLY A 154 -16.59 9.59 -25.58
N SER A 155 -16.83 9.37 -24.29
CA SER A 155 -18.17 9.63 -23.72
C SER A 155 -18.35 10.99 -23.01
N ARG A 156 -17.38 11.91 -23.07
CA ARG A 156 -17.55 13.29 -22.53
C ARG A 156 -18.10 14.32 -23.52
N VAL A 157 -18.31 13.94 -24.78
CA VAL A 157 -18.85 14.82 -25.84
C VAL A 157 -20.35 14.58 -26.11
N ARG A 158 -20.96 13.50 -25.58
CA ARG A 158 -22.32 13.09 -25.98
C ARG A 158 -23.47 13.65 -25.14
N ASN A 159 -23.25 14.20 -23.95
CA ASN A 159 -24.34 14.62 -23.06
C ASN A 159 -24.42 16.13 -22.81
N MET A 160 -24.46 16.94 -23.88
CA MET A 160 -25.26 18.17 -23.87
C MET A 160 -25.61 18.63 -25.29
N PRO A 161 -26.78 18.21 -25.79
CA PRO A 161 -27.63 19.15 -26.50
C PRO A 161 -29.02 19.19 -25.85
N GLY A 162 -29.51 20.40 -25.59
CA GLY A 162 -30.94 20.64 -25.42
C GLY A 162 -31.44 20.74 -23.99
N VAL A 163 -31.17 21.87 -23.34
CA VAL A 163 -32.17 22.52 -22.47
C VAL A 163 -32.22 23.98 -22.89
N LEU A 164 -32.84 24.21 -24.05
CA LEU A 164 -33.42 25.51 -24.39
C LEU A 164 -34.79 25.50 -23.70
N ILE A 165 -34.83 25.88 -22.42
CA ILE A 165 -36.08 26.33 -21.82
C ILE A 165 -36.12 27.83 -22.12
N GLU A 166 -36.86 28.12 -23.18
CA GLU A 166 -37.44 29.40 -23.50
C GLU A 166 -38.17 29.91 -22.25
N GLU A 167 -37.64 30.95 -21.61
CA GLU A 167 -38.43 31.77 -20.68
C GLU A 167 -39.20 32.76 -21.54
N PRO A 168 -40.54 32.70 -21.61
CA PRO A 168 -41.29 33.82 -22.13
C PRO A 168 -41.30 34.91 -21.05
N SER A 169 -40.77 36.07 -21.45
CA SER A 169 -41.04 37.35 -20.84
C SER A 169 -42.54 37.58 -20.70
N GLU A 170 -43.02 37.86 -19.50
CA GLU A 170 -44.25 38.64 -19.35
C GLU A 170 -44.06 39.71 -18.26
N SER A 171 -43.81 40.91 -18.78
CA SER A 171 -43.98 42.21 -18.13
C SER A 171 -45.48 42.54 -18.13
N ASP A 172 -45.87 43.40 -17.19
CA ASP A 172 -47.07 44.26 -17.20
C ASP A 172 -48.39 43.67 -16.69
N ALA A 173 -48.74 44.00 -15.44
CA ALA A 173 -49.90 44.82 -15.03
C ALA A 173 -50.27 44.60 -13.55
#